data_AF-A0A3S3UM65-F1
#
_entry.id   AF-A0A3S3UM65-F1
#
_cell.length_a   1.000
_cell.length_b   1.000
_cell.length_c   1.000
_cell.angle_alpha   90.00
_cell.angle_beta   90.00
_cell.angle_gamma   90.00
#
_symmetry.space_group_name_H-M   'P 1'
#
loop_
_entity.id
_entity.type
_entity.pdbx_description
1 polymer ?
#
loop_
_entity_poly.entity_id
_entity_poly.type
_entity_poly.pdbx_seq_one_letter_code
_entity_poly.pdbx_strand_id
1 'polypeptide(L)'
;MFGATEQTPATLNLKAQELSTQQYTNSSIQQVEQVRLIINSLFTESVPIYSDYAKHIETNQVGGQVSSALMMKESDEERDTFIADLKANKNDDYNAYIAFINDTYMDSIYKRSLKVGAEIAVQTLAFNKIDQSALLGELDFSQLGTEKDKLTLTTEQISVLNDTVYSLYQEYQYNKAAELIR
;
A
#
# COMPACT_ATOMS: atom_id res chain seq x y z
N MET A 1 -2.07 -7.61 12.65
CA MET A 1 -0.99 -8.05 11.75
C MET A 1 -1.11 -7.21 10.49
N PHE A 2 -0.06 -6.48 10.14
CA PHE A 2 0.06 -5.77 8.86
C PHE A 2 0.91 -6.64 7.92
N GLY A 3 0.42 -7.85 7.64
CA GLY A 3 1.07 -8.77 6.71
C GLY A 3 0.60 -8.44 5.30
N ALA A 4 1.54 -8.22 4.39
CA ALA A 4 1.26 -8.06 2.97
C ALA A 4 0.37 -9.20 2.50
N THR A 5 -0.78 -8.89 1.90
CA THR A 5 -1.64 -9.93 1.32
C THR A 5 -0.88 -10.69 0.22
N GLU A 6 -1.10 -12.01 0.08
CA GLU A 6 -0.49 -12.87 -0.96
C GLU A 6 -0.92 -12.50 -2.41
N GLN A 7 -1.45 -11.30 -2.61
CA GLN A 7 -2.03 -10.83 -3.86
C GLN A 7 -0.95 -10.30 -4.78
N THR A 8 -1.04 -10.68 -6.06
CA THR A 8 -0.10 -10.17 -7.08
C THR A 8 -0.28 -8.66 -7.29
N PRO A 9 0.74 -7.94 -7.79
CA PRO A 9 0.60 -6.52 -8.11
C PRO A 9 -0.55 -6.22 -9.07
N ALA A 10 -0.82 -7.10 -10.04
CA ALA A 10 -1.96 -6.97 -10.93
C ALA A 10 -3.30 -7.08 -10.19
N THR A 11 -3.43 -8.04 -9.27
CA THR A 11 -4.62 -8.22 -8.43
C THR A 11 -4.86 -7.01 -7.54
N LEU A 12 -3.81 -6.49 -6.90
CA LEU A 12 -3.89 -5.29 -6.06
C LEU A 12 -4.25 -4.05 -6.87
N ASN A 13 -3.71 -3.90 -8.08
CA ASN A 13 -4.06 -2.80 -8.98
C ASN A 13 -5.53 -2.85 -9.42
N LEU A 14 -6.04 -4.03 -9.78
CA LEU A 14 -7.46 -4.21 -10.11
C LEU A 14 -8.36 -3.85 -8.92
N LYS A 15 -8.03 -4.34 -7.72
CA LYS A 15 -8.77 -4.01 -6.49
C LYS A 15 -8.75 -2.50 -6.21
N ALA A 16 -7.61 -1.84 -6.39
CA ALA A 16 -7.50 -0.39 -6.25
C ALA A 16 -8.40 0.36 -7.26
N GLN A 17 -8.43 -0.10 -8.51
CA GLN A 17 -9.31 0.47 -9.54
C GLN A 17 -10.79 0.25 -9.21
N GLU A 18 -11.19 -0.96 -8.81
CA GLU A 18 -12.57 -1.27 -8.42
C GLU A 18 -13.04 -0.38 -7.26
N LEU A 19 -12.25 -0.29 -6.19
CA LEU A 19 -12.55 0.61 -5.07
C LEU A 19 -12.59 2.08 -5.48
N SER A 20 -11.77 2.52 -6.45
CA SER A 20 -11.79 3.91 -6.94
C SER A 20 -13.08 4.29 -7.67
N THR A 21 -13.84 3.29 -8.13
CA THR A 21 -15.18 3.51 -8.73
C THR A 21 -16.28 3.64 -7.69
N GLN A 22 -16.03 3.24 -6.44
CA GLN A 22 -17.01 3.35 -5.37
C GLN A 22 -17.17 4.81 -4.94
N GLN A 23 -18.41 5.26 -4.81
CA GLN A 23 -18.70 6.64 -4.45
C GLN A 23 -18.40 6.90 -2.97
N TYR A 24 -17.50 7.85 -2.69
CA TYR A 24 -17.33 8.39 -1.35
C TYR A 24 -18.58 9.15 -0.91
N THR A 25 -19.09 8.81 0.28
CA THR A 25 -20.17 9.55 0.93
C THR A 25 -19.78 9.88 2.37
N ASN A 26 -20.07 11.10 2.79
CA ASN A 26 -19.71 11.60 4.12
C ASN A 26 -20.43 10.81 5.21
N SER A 27 -19.72 10.46 6.27
CA SER A 27 -20.27 9.88 7.49
C SER A 27 -21.03 10.94 8.29
N SER A 28 -22.11 10.53 8.95
CA SER A 28 -22.78 11.36 9.95
C SER A 28 -21.96 11.50 11.25
N ILE A 29 -20.98 10.61 11.48
CA ILE A 29 -20.13 10.63 12.66
C ILE A 29 -18.91 11.51 12.38
N GLN A 30 -18.92 12.74 12.91
CA GLN A 30 -17.90 13.75 12.60
C GLN A 30 -16.46 13.31 12.89
N GLN A 31 -16.25 12.59 14.01
CA GLN A 31 -14.92 12.09 14.41
C GLN A 31 -14.37 11.05 13.40
N VAL A 32 -15.26 10.22 12.87
CA VAL A 32 -14.94 9.23 11.84
C VAL A 32 -14.69 9.93 10.50
N GLU A 33 -15.54 10.90 10.15
CA GLU A 33 -15.50 11.58 8.86
C GLU A 33 -14.17 12.29 8.60
N GLN A 34 -13.57 12.90 9.62
CA GLN A 34 -12.27 13.56 9.47
C GLN A 34 -11.19 12.59 8.98
N VAL A 35 -11.16 11.38 9.54
CA VAL A 35 -10.18 10.34 9.18
C VAL A 35 -10.53 9.71 7.84
N ARG A 36 -11.82 9.43 7.60
CA ARG A 36 -12.31 8.88 6.32
C ARG A 36 -11.99 9.77 5.13
N LEU A 37 -12.15 11.09 5.28
CA LEU A 37 -11.88 12.05 4.23
C LEU A 37 -10.40 12.03 3.82
N ILE A 38 -9.50 12.00 4.80
CA ILE A 38 -8.06 11.96 4.55
C ILE A 38 -7.68 10.63 3.89
N ILE A 39 -8.18 9.50 4.41
CA ILE A 39 -7.95 8.17 3.80
C ILE A 39 -8.43 8.15 2.34
N ASN A 40 -9.63 8.67 2.06
CA ASN A 40 -10.15 8.69 0.70
C ASN A 40 -9.30 9.58 -0.23
N SER A 41 -8.79 10.70 0.28
CA SER A 41 -7.86 11.56 -0.46
C SER A 41 -6.55 10.83 -0.76
N LEU A 42 -5.93 10.20 0.24
CA LEU A 42 -4.71 9.41 0.09
C LEU A 42 -4.93 8.25 -0.90
N PHE A 43 -6.06 7.56 -0.79
CA PHE A 43 -6.45 6.48 -1.70
C PHE A 43 -6.51 6.98 -3.14
N THR A 44 -7.21 8.08 -3.38
CA THR A 44 -7.32 8.70 -4.71
C THR A 44 -5.96 9.10 -5.28
N GLU A 45 -5.06 9.65 -4.46
CA GLU A 45 -3.70 10.01 -4.87
C GLU A 45 -2.81 8.78 -5.12
N SER A 46 -3.05 7.69 -4.37
CA SER A 46 -2.24 6.47 -4.40
C SER A 46 -2.56 5.53 -5.56
N VAL A 47 -3.81 5.49 -6.03
CA VAL A 47 -4.25 4.65 -7.17
C VAL A 47 -3.35 4.82 -8.40
N PRO A 48 -3.10 6.04 -8.93
CA PRO A 48 -2.24 6.19 -10.11
C PRO A 48 -0.77 5.83 -9.84
N ILE A 49 -0.27 6.01 -8.61
CA ILE A 49 1.11 5.63 -8.23
C ILE A 49 1.28 4.11 -8.35
N TYR A 50 0.34 3.35 -7.81
CA TYR A 50 0.41 1.90 -7.86
C TYR A 50 0.12 1.33 -9.25
N SER A 51 -0.76 1.98 -10.03
CA SER A 51 -0.99 1.61 -11.44
C SER A 51 0.29 1.74 -12.28
N ASP A 52 1.06 2.81 -12.08
CA ASP A 52 2.37 2.98 -12.72
C ASP A 52 3.35 1.88 -12.30
N TYR A 53 3.38 1.52 -11.02
CA TYR A 53 4.22 0.41 -10.51
C TYR A 53 3.83 -0.93 -11.13
N ALA A 54 2.55 -1.29 -11.12
CA ALA A 54 2.06 -2.54 -11.69
C ALA A 54 2.44 -2.65 -13.17
N LYS A 55 2.29 -1.56 -13.93
CA LYS A 55 2.71 -1.50 -15.33
C LYS A 55 4.22 -1.65 -15.51
N HIS A 56 5.02 -1.09 -14.60
CA HIS A 56 6.47 -1.18 -14.66
C HIS A 56 6.99 -2.60 -14.38
N ILE A 57 6.33 -3.33 -13.49
CA ILE A 57 6.62 -4.75 -13.25
C ILE A 57 6.35 -5.57 -14.50
N GLU A 58 5.23 -5.34 -15.19
CA GLU A 58 4.88 -6.07 -16.41
C GLU A 58 5.94 -5.93 -17.51
N THR A 59 6.55 -4.75 -17.62
CA THR A 59 7.60 -4.47 -18.61
C THR A 59 9.01 -4.87 -18.15
N ASN A 60 9.22 -5.08 -16.84
CA ASN A 60 10.51 -5.45 -16.25
C ASN A 60 10.38 -6.70 -15.34
N GLN A 61 9.89 -7.79 -15.93
CA GLN A 61 9.38 -8.95 -15.18
C GLN A 61 10.32 -9.50 -14.11
N VAL A 62 11.61 -9.69 -14.39
CA VAL A 62 12.53 -10.30 -13.42
C VAL A 62 12.76 -9.39 -12.21
N GLY A 63 13.15 -8.13 -12.43
CA GLY A 63 13.35 -7.17 -11.35
C GLY A 63 12.06 -6.86 -10.59
N GLY A 64 10.94 -6.75 -11.30
CA GLY A 64 9.62 -6.55 -10.70
C GLY A 64 9.13 -7.74 -9.88
N GLN A 65 9.42 -8.97 -10.28
CA GLN A 65 9.12 -10.18 -9.51
C GLN A 65 9.94 -10.23 -8.21
N VAL A 66 11.22 -9.86 -8.26
CA VAL A 66 12.07 -9.77 -7.07
C VAL A 66 11.54 -8.68 -6.11
N SER A 67 11.20 -7.49 -6.63
CA SER A 67 10.56 -6.42 -5.87
C SER A 67 9.27 -6.90 -5.18
N SER A 68 8.38 -7.54 -5.93
CA SER A 68 7.12 -8.09 -5.39
C SER A 68 7.38 -9.13 -4.29
N ALA A 69 8.34 -10.03 -4.49
CA ALA A 69 8.70 -11.04 -3.50
C ALA A 69 9.31 -10.43 -2.23
N LEU A 70 10.05 -9.33 -2.36
CA LEU A 70 10.66 -8.61 -1.24
C LEU A 70 9.60 -7.87 -0.40
N MET A 71 8.58 -7.31 -1.05
CA MET A 71 7.43 -6.70 -0.38
C MET A 71 6.60 -7.69 0.44
N MET A 72 6.58 -8.96 0.04
CA MET A 72 5.90 -10.02 0.78
C MET A 72 6.66 -10.47 2.04
N LYS A 73 7.89 -9.98 2.26
CA LYS A 73 8.66 -10.28 3.47
C LYS A 73 8.23 -9.36 4.60
N GLU A 74 7.95 -9.94 5.76
CA GLU A 74 7.39 -9.21 6.90
C GLU A 74 8.46 -8.50 7.72
N SER A 75 9.73 -8.92 7.61
CA SER A 75 10.85 -8.37 8.37
C SER A 75 12.07 -8.06 7.52
N ASP A 76 12.91 -7.15 7.99
CA ASP A 76 14.17 -6.82 7.33
C ASP A 76 15.15 -8.02 7.32
N GLU A 77 15.11 -8.90 8.33
CA GLU A 77 15.91 -10.13 8.37
C GLU A 77 15.54 -11.09 7.23
N GLU A 78 14.24 -11.24 6.95
CA GLU A 78 13.76 -12.03 5.81
C GLU A 78 14.15 -11.41 4.47
N ARG A 79 14.12 -10.07 4.38
CA ARG A 79 14.56 -9.33 3.18
C ARG A 79 16.05 -9.50 2.95
N ASP A 80 16.85 -9.35 3.99
CA ASP A 80 18.32 -9.52 3.94
C ASP A 80 18.70 -10.93 3.54
N THR A 81 18.04 -11.93 4.13
CA THR A 81 18.24 -13.34 3.78
C THR A 81 17.89 -13.60 2.32
N PHE A 82 16.78 -13.07 1.84
CA PHE A 82 16.35 -13.20 0.45
C PHE A 82 17.31 -12.53 -0.53
N ILE A 83 17.76 -11.31 -0.24
CA ILE A 83 18.75 -10.59 -1.07
C ILE A 83 20.11 -11.29 -1.06
N ALA A 84 20.57 -11.79 0.09
CA ALA A 84 21.81 -12.54 0.19
C ALA A 84 21.76 -13.85 -0.63
N ASP A 85 20.64 -14.57 -0.57
CA ASP A 85 20.40 -15.77 -1.38
C ASP A 85 20.41 -15.46 -2.88
N LEU A 86 19.70 -14.41 -3.31
CA LEU A 86 19.71 -13.96 -4.71
C LEU A 86 21.13 -13.64 -5.17
N LYS A 87 21.90 -12.90 -4.38
CA LYS A 87 23.28 -12.53 -4.71
C LYS A 87 24.21 -13.74 -4.84
N ALA A 88 24.02 -14.76 -4.00
CA ALA A 88 24.86 -15.96 -3.99
C ALA A 88 24.46 -16.98 -5.07
N ASN A 89 23.15 -17.17 -5.28
CA ASN A 89 22.61 -18.31 -6.03
C ASN A 89 21.88 -17.92 -7.32
N LYS A 90 21.48 -16.64 -7.47
CA LYS A 90 20.73 -16.12 -8.62
C LYS A 90 21.19 -14.70 -9.02
N ASN A 91 22.48 -14.56 -9.29
CA ASN A 91 23.12 -13.26 -9.51
C ASN A 91 22.46 -12.44 -10.66
N ASP A 92 21.96 -13.09 -11.70
CA ASP A 92 21.25 -12.40 -12.80
C ASP A 92 19.95 -11.74 -12.31
N ASP A 93 19.15 -12.44 -11.49
CA ASP A 93 17.93 -11.91 -10.88
C ASP A 93 18.26 -10.76 -9.92
N TYR A 94 19.33 -10.90 -9.12
CA TYR A 94 19.82 -9.83 -8.27
C TYR A 94 20.19 -8.58 -9.08
N ASN A 95 20.95 -8.72 -10.18
CA ASN A 95 21.34 -7.58 -11.00
C ASN A 95 20.15 -6.94 -11.71
N ALA A 96 19.17 -7.74 -12.16
CA ALA A 96 17.92 -7.24 -12.72
C ALA A 96 17.11 -6.45 -11.68
N TYR A 97 17.08 -6.91 -10.42
CA TYR A 97 16.46 -6.17 -9.32
C TYR A 97 17.17 -4.85 -9.03
N ILE A 98 18.51 -4.86 -8.92
CA ILE A 98 19.29 -3.63 -8.72
C ILE A 98 19.04 -2.63 -9.86
N ALA A 99 18.98 -3.09 -11.10
CA ALA A 99 18.66 -2.24 -12.24
C ALA A 99 17.23 -1.66 -12.14
N PHE A 100 16.25 -2.49 -11.76
CA PHE A 100 14.86 -2.09 -11.58
C PHE A 100 14.69 -1.01 -10.50
N ILE A 101 15.23 -1.21 -9.29
CA ILE A 101 15.03 -0.26 -8.19
C ILE A 101 15.81 1.07 -8.38
N ASN A 102 16.82 1.08 -9.25
CA ASN A 102 17.63 2.27 -9.55
C ASN A 102 17.26 2.93 -10.89
N ASP A 103 16.26 2.44 -11.62
CA ASP A 103 15.85 3.08 -12.85
C ASP A 103 15.06 4.37 -12.60
N THR A 104 15.09 5.28 -13.57
CA THR A 104 14.46 6.61 -13.48
C THR A 104 12.95 6.54 -13.28
N TYR A 105 12.29 5.52 -13.81
CA TYR A 105 10.83 5.38 -13.70
C TYR A 105 10.45 4.91 -12.29
N MET A 106 11.16 3.93 -11.76
CA MET A 106 10.98 3.44 -10.40
C MET A 106 11.34 4.50 -9.36
N ASP A 107 12.42 5.27 -9.56
CA ASP A 107 12.74 6.42 -8.70
C ASP A 107 11.59 7.45 -8.64
N SER A 108 10.92 7.71 -9.77
CA SER A 108 9.72 8.57 -9.81
C SER A 108 8.55 7.97 -9.04
N ILE A 109 8.33 6.66 -9.13
CA ILE A 109 7.31 5.94 -8.34
C ILE A 109 7.62 6.04 -6.85
N TYR A 110 8.87 5.77 -6.43
CA TYR A 110 9.29 5.88 -5.05
C TYR A 110 9.14 7.29 -4.49
N LYS A 111 9.55 8.32 -5.23
CA LYS A 111 9.38 9.72 -4.81
C LYS A 111 7.93 10.11 -4.58
N ARG A 112 7.01 9.59 -5.39
CA ARG A 112 5.56 9.81 -5.18
C ARG A 112 5.05 9.00 -3.98
N SER A 113 5.48 7.75 -3.85
CA SER A 113 5.14 6.89 -2.71
C SER A 113 5.62 7.47 -1.37
N LEU A 114 6.81 8.07 -1.33
CA LEU A 114 7.36 8.75 -0.15
C LEU A 114 6.50 9.93 0.33
N LYS A 115 5.86 10.67 -0.59
CA LYS A 115 5.03 11.82 -0.22
C LYS A 115 3.79 11.43 0.58
N VAL A 116 3.24 10.23 0.32
CA VAL A 116 1.98 9.76 0.91
C VAL A 116 2.18 8.61 1.91
N GLY A 117 3.28 7.85 1.82
CA GLY A 117 3.51 6.62 2.57
C GLY A 117 3.50 6.80 4.09
N ALA A 118 4.14 7.86 4.59
CA ALA A 118 4.13 8.15 6.02
C ALA A 118 2.72 8.53 6.52
N GLU A 119 1.97 9.31 5.73
CA GLU A 119 0.61 9.72 6.06
C GLU A 119 -0.35 8.52 6.07
N ILE A 120 -0.19 7.57 5.14
CA ILE A 120 -0.97 6.31 5.13
C ILE A 120 -0.81 5.57 6.46
N ALA A 121 0.42 5.43 6.98
CA ALA A 121 0.66 4.77 8.25
C ALA A 121 -0.01 5.50 9.42
N VAL A 122 0.11 6.84 9.45
CA VAL A 122 -0.51 7.67 10.50
C VAL A 122 -2.02 7.54 10.47
N GLN A 123 -2.65 7.63 9.30
CA GLN A 123 -4.11 7.59 9.16
C GLN A 123 -4.68 6.18 9.38
N THR A 124 -3.94 5.14 9.00
CA THR A 124 -4.27 3.75 9.37
C THR A 124 -4.32 3.58 10.88
N LEU A 125 -3.30 4.08 11.60
CA LEU A 125 -3.29 4.04 13.06
C LEU A 125 -4.38 4.90 13.68
N ALA A 126 -4.66 6.07 13.13
CA ALA A 126 -5.73 6.94 13.58
C ALA A 126 -7.09 6.26 13.47
N PHE A 127 -7.39 5.65 12.31
CA PHE A 127 -8.64 4.95 12.07
C PHE A 127 -8.82 3.72 12.98
N ASN A 128 -7.75 2.95 13.21
CA ASN A 128 -7.79 1.78 14.08
C ASN A 128 -7.97 2.13 15.57
N LYS A 129 -7.67 3.37 15.97
CA LYS A 129 -7.89 3.87 17.34
C LYS A 129 -9.31 4.37 17.58
N ILE A 130 -10.11 4.54 16.53
CA ILE A 130 -11.50 4.95 16.66
C ILE A 130 -12.30 3.76 17.21
N ASP A 131 -13.02 3.97 18.31
CA ASP A 131 -13.96 2.98 18.83
C ASP A 131 -15.22 2.95 17.96
N GLN A 132 -15.13 2.21 16.85
CA GLN A 132 -16.21 2.11 15.87
C GLN A 132 -17.46 1.47 16.49
N SER A 133 -17.32 0.58 17.47
CA SER A 133 -18.45 -0.08 18.12
C SER A 133 -19.22 0.87 19.03
N ALA A 134 -18.52 1.70 19.80
CA ALA A 134 -19.18 2.74 20.60
C ALA A 134 -19.91 3.76 19.71
N LEU A 135 -19.26 4.22 18.64
CA LEU A 135 -19.82 5.23 17.74
C LEU A 135 -21.01 4.73 16.93
N LEU A 136 -21.00 3.46 16.50
CA LEU A 136 -22.17 2.86 15.86
C LEU A 136 -23.32 2.67 16.87
N GLY A 137 -23.03 2.42 18.15
CA GLY A 137 -24.04 2.25 19.19
C GLY A 137 -24.91 3.48 19.47
N GLU A 138 -24.47 4.66 19.04
CA GLU A 138 -25.18 5.94 19.21
C GLU A 138 -26.13 6.28 18.04
N LEU A 139 -26.15 5.46 16.99
CA LEU A 139 -26.94 5.71 15.78
C LEU A 139 -28.30 4.98 15.80
N ASP A 140 -29.28 5.58 15.13
CA ASP A 140 -30.55 4.92 14.85
C ASP A 140 -30.35 3.71 13.91
N PHE A 141 -31.18 2.68 14.07
CA PHE A 141 -31.08 1.45 13.26
C PHE A 141 -31.17 1.71 11.75
N SER A 142 -31.93 2.72 11.33
CA SER A 142 -32.04 3.14 9.92
C SER A 142 -30.75 3.75 9.36
N GLN A 143 -29.85 4.24 10.21
CA GLN A 143 -28.58 4.86 9.84
C GLN A 143 -27.40 3.88 9.95
N LEU A 144 -27.52 2.85 10.81
CA LEU A 144 -26.49 1.84 11.03
C LEU A 144 -25.99 1.18 9.75
N GLY A 145 -26.91 0.80 8.85
CA GLY A 145 -26.53 0.12 7.60
C GLY A 145 -25.62 0.99 6.74
N THR A 146 -26.04 2.23 6.50
CA THR A 146 -25.30 3.15 5.65
C THR A 146 -23.96 3.59 6.27
N GLU A 147 -23.89 3.76 7.60
CA GLU A 147 -22.63 4.08 8.28
C GLU A 147 -21.68 2.88 8.33
N LYS A 148 -22.19 1.65 8.46
CA LYS A 148 -21.38 0.44 8.34
C LYS A 148 -20.75 0.31 6.95
N ASP A 149 -21.50 0.57 5.88
CA ASP A 149 -20.99 0.49 4.51
C ASP A 149 -19.86 1.51 4.29
N LYS A 150 -20.02 2.73 4.83
CA LYS A 150 -19.02 3.79 4.82
C LYS A 150 -17.72 3.41 5.53
N LEU A 151 -17.81 2.78 6.70
CA LEU A 151 -16.66 2.27 7.46
C LEU A 151 -16.00 1.09 6.75
N THR A 152 -16.79 0.24 6.12
CA THR A 152 -16.31 -0.91 5.33
C THR A 152 -15.47 -0.42 4.16
N LEU A 153 -15.99 0.53 3.37
CA LEU A 153 -15.24 1.16 2.28
C LEU A 153 -13.91 1.74 2.77
N THR A 154 -13.91 2.48 3.88
CA THR A 154 -12.67 3.05 4.43
C THR A 154 -11.68 1.97 4.87
N THR A 155 -12.17 0.87 5.45
CA THR A 155 -11.34 -0.27 5.84
C THR A 155 -10.71 -0.94 4.62
N GLU A 156 -11.48 -1.10 3.54
CA GLU A 156 -10.98 -1.65 2.26
C GLU A 156 -9.93 -0.73 1.63
N GLN A 157 -10.17 0.59 1.64
CA GLN A 157 -9.21 1.59 1.17
C GLN A 157 -7.91 1.53 1.98
N ILE A 158 -7.98 1.46 3.32
CA ILE A 158 -6.80 1.28 4.19
C ILE A 158 -6.04 0.00 3.83
N SER A 159 -6.74 -1.12 3.67
CA SER A 159 -6.10 -2.40 3.32
C SER A 159 -5.34 -2.27 2.01
N VAL A 160 -5.97 -1.70 0.97
CA VAL A 160 -5.29 -1.50 -0.31
C VAL A 160 -4.14 -0.51 -0.19
N LEU A 161 -4.29 0.62 0.50
CA LEU A 161 -3.20 1.57 0.73
C LEU A 161 -1.98 0.92 1.39
N ASN A 162 -2.21 0.07 2.38
CA ASN A 162 -1.17 -0.67 3.08
C ASN A 162 -0.47 -1.67 2.17
N ASP A 163 -1.23 -2.47 1.43
CA ASP A 163 -0.69 -3.49 0.53
C ASP A 163 0.01 -2.90 -0.71
N THR A 164 -0.28 -1.65 -1.06
CA THR A 164 0.19 -0.99 -2.28
C THR A 164 1.27 0.07 -2.02
N VAL A 165 0.88 1.33 -1.89
CA VAL A 165 1.81 2.47 -1.85
C VAL A 165 2.58 2.51 -0.53
N TYR A 166 2.01 2.03 0.57
CA TYR A 166 2.77 1.89 1.80
C TYR A 166 3.83 0.78 1.70
N SER A 167 3.54 -0.36 1.08
CA SER A 167 4.56 -1.37 0.76
C SER A 167 5.67 -0.78 -0.12
N LEU A 168 5.34 0.03 -1.14
CA LEU A 168 6.35 0.71 -1.98
C LEU A 168 7.23 1.67 -1.18
N TYR A 169 6.61 2.39 -0.24
CA TYR A 169 7.33 3.23 0.72
C TYR A 169 8.27 2.39 1.58
N GLN A 170 7.82 1.25 2.12
CA GLN A 170 8.64 0.37 2.95
C GLN A 170 9.79 -0.25 2.16
N GLU A 171 9.54 -0.72 0.93
CA GLU A 171 10.58 -1.24 0.03
C GLU A 171 11.67 -0.17 -0.23
N TYR A 172 11.27 1.07 -0.53
CA TYR A 172 12.23 2.16 -0.70
C TYR A 172 13.09 2.36 0.55
N GLN A 173 12.45 2.44 1.72
CA GLN A 173 13.15 2.68 2.98
C GLN A 173 14.14 1.56 3.30
N TYR A 174 13.73 0.30 3.09
CA TYR A 174 14.60 -0.87 3.21
C TYR A 174 15.78 -0.78 2.25
N ASN A 175 15.52 -0.61 0.96
CA ASN A 175 16.56 -0.56 -0.07
C ASN A 175 17.52 0.60 0.12
N LYS A 176 17.05 1.73 0.65
CA LYS A 176 17.91 2.87 0.96
C LYS A 176 18.79 2.58 2.18
N ALA A 177 18.25 1.94 3.22
CA ALA A 177 19.00 1.54 4.41
C ALA A 177 20.05 0.46 4.09
N ALA A 178 19.72 -0.47 3.19
CA ALA A 178 20.61 -1.52 2.72
C ALA A 178 21.61 -1.06 1.62
N GLU A 179 21.65 0.25 1.31
CA GLU A 179 22.53 0.85 0.29
C GLU A 179 22.35 0.25 -1.13
N LEU A 180 21.17 -0.29 -1.43
CA LEU A 180 20.82 -0.87 -2.74
C LEU A 180 20.34 0.20 -3.73
N ILE A 181 19.74 1.29 -3.24
CA ILE A 181 19.37 2.48 -4.03
C ILE A 181 20.45 3.56 -3.91
N ARG A 182 20.97 4.00 -5.06
CA ARG A 182 22.03 4.99 -5.18
C ARG A 182 21.48 6.41 -5.25
#